data_AF-G3APN3-F1
#
_entry.id   AF-G3APN3-F1
#
_cell.length_a   1.000
_cell.length_b   1.000
_cell.length_c   1.000
_cell.angle_alpha   90.00
_cell.angle_beta   90.00
_cell.angle_gamma   90.00
#
_symmetry.space_group_name_H-M   'P 1'
#
loop_
_entity.id
_entity.type
_entity.pdbx_description
1 polymer ?
#
loop_
_entity_poly.entity_id
_entity_poly.type
_entity_poly.pdbx_seq_one_letter_code
_entity_poly.pdbx_strand_id
1 'polypeptide(L)'
;MSILNYDGNLVIWSPLEYHEETFTKAVNLLVGEGSSYQVKYVIAINNEHNLYAHQYKEKFGAKIIACDKAKLKNNVEVDHKVTESLLDMVIRGDLWQEKLGISDYYFKDNLEMICMKSHVTNDVELFEKNTHTLYVGDLIINLGAPGTTTGQVELEQYSEATGYYKGYNPHGWLSFPTRYLQPRSAVGSYLANYFAQTKSPEGAESIRTICQWDFSKIVVTHGNVIEKEGKDDFKKLFSSVFT
;
A
#
# COMPACT_ATOMS: atom_id res chain seq x y z
N MET A 1 -5.69 -1.30 -5.17
CA MET A 1 -5.73 0.16 -5.38
C MET A 1 -6.49 0.81 -4.26
N SER A 2 -5.95 1.90 -3.73
CA SER A 2 -6.66 2.80 -2.82
C SER A 2 -6.75 4.19 -3.44
N ILE A 3 -7.85 4.89 -3.20
CA ILE A 3 -8.07 6.27 -3.66
C ILE A 3 -8.17 7.13 -2.41
N LEU A 4 -7.25 8.07 -2.25
CA LEU A 4 -7.26 9.04 -1.15
C LEU A 4 -7.83 10.35 -1.68
N ASN A 5 -8.72 10.97 -0.91
CA ASN A 5 -9.40 12.21 -1.30
C ASN A 5 -9.03 13.36 -0.37
N TYR A 6 -8.58 14.46 -0.97
CA TYR A 6 -8.31 15.73 -0.29
C TYR A 6 -9.02 16.86 -1.04
N ASP A 7 -10.25 17.17 -0.61
CA ASP A 7 -11.10 18.20 -1.23
C ASP A 7 -11.27 18.02 -2.74
N GLY A 8 -11.53 16.78 -3.18
CA GLY A 8 -11.66 16.42 -4.59
C GLY A 8 -10.33 16.20 -5.31
N ASN A 9 -9.18 16.47 -4.69
CA ASN A 9 -7.87 16.09 -5.22
C ASN A 9 -7.59 14.63 -4.85
N LEU A 10 -7.51 13.76 -5.85
CA LEU A 10 -7.34 12.33 -5.66
C LEU A 10 -5.88 11.92 -5.82
N VAL A 11 -5.42 11.09 -4.88
CA VAL A 11 -4.15 10.37 -4.94
C VAL A 11 -4.45 8.88 -5.06
N ILE A 12 -3.93 8.25 -6.11
CA ILE A 12 -4.06 6.82 -6.34
C ILE A 12 -2.85 6.10 -5.76
N TRP A 13 -3.10 5.12 -4.90
CA TRP A 13 -2.08 4.24 -4.34
C TRP A 13 -2.24 2.83 -4.94
N SER A 14 -1.15 2.23 -5.42
CA SER A 14 -1.15 0.91 -6.08
C SER A 14 -2.16 0.83 -7.24
N PRO A 15 -1.90 1.50 -8.38
CA PRO A 15 -2.84 1.59 -9.48
C PRO A 15 -3.23 0.20 -10.02
N LEU A 16 -4.54 -0.02 -10.15
CA LEU A 16 -5.11 -1.18 -10.87
C LEU A 16 -5.54 -0.75 -12.27
N GLU A 17 -5.86 -1.72 -13.13
CA GLU A 17 -6.41 -1.43 -14.45
C GLU A 17 -7.59 -0.48 -14.35
N TYR A 18 -7.56 0.56 -15.18
CA TYR A 18 -8.59 1.56 -15.21
C TYR A 18 -9.82 1.02 -15.96
N HIS A 19 -10.93 0.93 -15.25
CA HIS A 19 -12.26 0.66 -15.80
C HIS A 19 -13.19 1.81 -15.42
N GLU A 20 -13.74 2.50 -16.40
CA GLU A 20 -14.47 3.75 -16.19
C GLU A 20 -15.65 3.63 -15.22
N GLU A 21 -16.47 2.59 -15.40
CA GLU A 21 -17.63 2.35 -14.55
C GLU A 21 -17.22 2.10 -13.09
N THR A 22 -16.27 1.19 -12.87
CA THR A 22 -15.78 0.83 -11.53
C THR A 22 -15.09 2.01 -10.86
N PHE A 23 -14.24 2.74 -11.59
CA PHE A 23 -13.55 3.90 -11.07
C PHE A 23 -14.52 5.01 -10.69
N THR A 24 -15.50 5.32 -11.56
CA THR A 24 -16.50 6.36 -11.29
C THR A 24 -17.36 6.01 -10.09
N LYS A 25 -17.79 4.75 -9.95
CA LYS A 25 -18.51 4.28 -8.75
C LYS A 25 -17.68 4.46 -7.48
N ALA A 26 -16.40 4.05 -7.50
CA ALA A 26 -15.51 4.19 -6.35
C ALA A 26 -15.28 5.67 -5.97
N VAL A 27 -15.08 6.53 -6.97
CA VAL A 27 -14.92 7.97 -6.74
C VAL A 27 -16.21 8.57 -6.18
N ASN A 28 -17.39 8.28 -6.76
CA ASN A 28 -18.67 8.80 -6.26
C ASN A 28 -18.94 8.40 -4.80
N LEU A 29 -18.56 7.18 -4.39
CA LEU A 29 -18.64 6.75 -2.99
C LEU A 29 -17.71 7.54 -2.07
N LEU A 30 -16.55 7.98 -2.58
CA LEU A 30 -15.52 8.67 -1.82
C LEU A 30 -15.71 10.20 -1.76
N VAL A 31 -16.10 10.83 -2.87
CA VAL A 31 -16.23 12.29 -3.01
C VAL A 31 -17.68 12.79 -2.96
N GLY A 32 -18.65 11.89 -3.06
CA GLY A 32 -20.07 12.20 -3.24
C GLY A 32 -20.46 12.30 -4.72
N GLU A 33 -21.67 11.84 -5.04
CA GLU A 33 -22.18 11.84 -6.40
C GLU A 33 -22.33 13.27 -6.95
N GLY A 34 -21.81 13.51 -8.15
CA GLY A 34 -21.84 14.82 -8.81
C GLY A 34 -20.80 15.82 -8.30
N SER A 35 -20.00 15.48 -7.29
CA SER A 35 -18.89 16.32 -6.82
C SER A 35 -17.77 16.36 -7.86
N SER A 36 -17.17 17.54 -8.03
CA SER A 36 -15.98 17.68 -8.88
C SER A 36 -14.76 17.02 -8.24
N TYR A 37 -13.95 16.33 -9.03
CA TYR A 37 -12.68 15.76 -8.59
C TYR A 37 -11.60 15.89 -9.67
N GLN A 38 -10.35 15.74 -9.25
CA GLN A 38 -9.18 15.66 -10.12
C GLN A 38 -8.26 14.54 -9.65
N VAL A 39 -7.93 13.58 -10.52
CA VAL A 39 -6.87 12.61 -10.25
C VAL A 39 -5.52 13.29 -10.45
N LYS A 40 -4.89 13.73 -9.36
CA LYS A 40 -3.66 14.50 -9.42
C LYS A 40 -2.40 13.65 -9.42
N TYR A 41 -2.39 12.61 -8.60
CA TYR A 41 -1.19 11.82 -8.36
C TYR A 41 -1.47 10.33 -8.38
N VAL A 42 -0.47 9.58 -8.83
CA VAL A 42 -0.42 8.12 -8.73
C VAL A 42 0.90 7.75 -8.11
N ILE A 43 0.86 7.01 -7.01
CA ILE A 43 2.06 6.46 -6.38
C ILE A 43 2.22 5.03 -6.90
N ALA A 44 3.32 4.80 -7.64
CA ALA A 44 3.73 3.49 -8.11
C ALA A 44 4.56 2.82 -7.00
N ILE A 45 3.94 1.85 -6.33
CA ILE A 45 4.37 1.47 -4.98
C ILE A 45 5.48 0.42 -4.94
N ASN A 46 5.72 -0.32 -6.03
CA ASN A 46 6.86 -1.25 -6.14
C ASN A 46 7.03 -1.75 -7.58
N ASN A 47 7.91 -2.73 -7.78
CA ASN A 47 8.20 -3.35 -9.09
C ASN A 47 7.01 -4.04 -9.78
N GLU A 48 6.02 -4.51 -9.02
CA GLU A 48 4.91 -5.34 -9.52
C GLU A 48 3.59 -4.54 -9.58
N HIS A 49 3.35 -3.68 -8.60
CA HIS A 49 2.12 -2.90 -8.41
C HIS A 49 2.20 -1.49 -9.02
N ASN A 50 2.75 -1.42 -10.24
CA ASN A 50 2.80 -0.20 -11.04
C ASN A 50 2.26 -0.35 -12.47
N LEU A 51 1.83 -1.57 -12.86
CA LEU A 51 1.52 -1.94 -14.24
C LEU A 51 0.60 -0.93 -14.95
N TYR A 52 -0.40 -0.41 -14.24
CA TYR A 52 -1.43 0.44 -14.81
C TYR A 52 -1.25 1.94 -14.54
N ALA A 53 -0.11 2.36 -13.98
CA ALA A 53 0.16 3.78 -13.70
C ALA A 53 0.02 4.67 -14.95
N HIS A 54 0.47 4.18 -16.12
CA HIS A 54 0.38 4.90 -17.40
C HIS A 54 -1.06 5.30 -17.76
N GLN A 55 -2.06 4.45 -17.52
CA GLN A 55 -3.45 4.72 -17.89
C GLN A 55 -4.01 5.95 -17.17
N TYR A 56 -3.64 6.15 -15.91
CA TYR A 56 -4.08 7.31 -15.14
C TYR A 56 -3.37 8.59 -15.58
N LYS A 57 -2.10 8.50 -15.96
CA LYS A 57 -1.36 9.63 -16.56
C LYS A 57 -1.98 10.03 -17.90
N GLU A 58 -2.25 9.07 -18.78
CA GLU A 58 -2.85 9.31 -20.09
C GLU A 58 -4.27 9.86 -19.99
N LYS A 59 -5.11 9.28 -19.13
CA LYS A 59 -6.53 9.66 -19.03
C LYS A 59 -6.76 10.94 -18.23
N PHE A 60 -5.99 11.16 -17.16
CA PHE A 60 -6.24 12.26 -16.22
C PHE A 60 -5.13 13.31 -16.16
N GLY A 61 -4.00 13.09 -16.84
CA GLY A 61 -2.81 13.93 -16.66
C GLY A 61 -2.18 13.77 -15.28
N ALA A 62 -2.46 12.66 -14.59
CA ALA A 62 -1.96 12.42 -13.23
C ALA A 62 -0.43 12.33 -13.22
N LYS A 63 0.19 12.94 -12.22
CA LYS A 63 1.64 12.89 -12.00
C LYS A 63 2.03 11.62 -11.26
N ILE A 64 3.09 10.98 -11.73
CA ILE A 64 3.59 9.71 -11.19
C ILE A 64 4.68 9.97 -10.16
N ILE A 65 4.49 9.40 -8.97
CA ILE A 65 5.46 9.34 -7.89
C ILE A 65 6.00 7.91 -7.81
N ALA A 66 7.32 7.73 -7.86
CA ALA A 66 7.93 6.41 -7.80
C ALA A 66 9.37 6.47 -7.25
N CYS A 67 9.84 5.38 -6.64
CA CYS A 67 11.25 5.25 -6.30
C CYS A 67 12.10 4.98 -7.54
N ASP A 68 13.31 5.51 -7.57
CA ASP A 68 14.23 5.39 -8.71
C ASP A 68 14.61 3.93 -9.03
N LYS A 69 14.60 3.05 -8.03
CA LYS A 69 14.89 1.62 -8.20
C LYS A 69 13.68 0.80 -8.67
N ALA A 70 12.48 1.38 -8.69
CA ALA A 70 11.29 0.67 -9.12
C ALA A 70 11.35 0.33 -10.62
N LYS A 71 11.14 -0.94 -10.95
CA LYS A 71 11.07 -1.44 -12.34
C LYS A 71 9.70 -1.14 -12.92
N LEU A 72 9.52 0.10 -13.35
CA LEU A 72 8.24 0.55 -13.92
C LEU A 72 7.94 -0.16 -15.24
N LYS A 73 6.69 -0.58 -15.39
CA LYS A 73 6.16 -1.26 -16.57
C LYS A 73 5.56 -0.24 -17.54
N ASN A 74 5.35 -0.67 -18.79
CA ASN A 74 4.68 0.11 -19.82
C ASN A 74 5.32 1.49 -20.09
N ASN A 75 6.62 1.63 -19.80
CA ASN A 75 7.42 2.83 -20.03
C ASN A 75 6.83 4.13 -19.46
N VAL A 76 6.10 4.04 -18.35
CA VAL A 76 5.51 5.23 -17.72
C VAL A 76 6.61 6.19 -17.23
N GLU A 77 6.50 7.46 -17.61
CA GLU A 77 7.42 8.50 -17.15
C GLU A 77 7.10 8.95 -15.73
N VAL A 78 8.13 9.02 -14.89
CA VAL A 78 8.03 9.48 -13.49
C VAL A 78 8.18 10.99 -13.43
N ASP A 79 7.21 11.67 -12.83
CA ASP A 79 7.24 13.12 -12.64
C ASP A 79 7.96 13.50 -11.34
N HIS A 80 7.78 12.69 -10.29
CA HIS A 80 8.33 12.92 -8.96
C HIS A 80 9.09 11.68 -8.49
N LYS A 81 10.41 11.69 -8.71
CA LYS A 81 11.27 10.53 -8.48
C LYS A 81 11.92 10.60 -7.10
N VAL A 82 11.71 9.58 -6.27
CA VAL A 82 12.46 9.39 -5.02
C VAL A 82 13.81 8.76 -5.37
N THR A 83 14.84 9.60 -5.43
CA THR A 83 16.20 9.21 -5.83
C THR A 83 16.88 8.34 -4.79
N GLU A 84 18.00 7.71 -5.17
CA GLU A 84 18.74 6.81 -4.28
C GLU A 84 19.13 7.44 -2.93
N SER A 85 19.42 8.74 -2.89
CA SER A 85 19.77 9.45 -1.65
C SER A 85 18.59 9.67 -0.69
N LEU A 86 17.36 9.42 -1.16
CA LEU A 86 16.13 9.56 -0.39
C LEU A 86 15.53 8.20 0.00
N LEU A 87 16.12 7.08 -0.41
CA LEU A 87 15.66 5.76 0.01
C LEU A 87 15.91 5.56 1.51
N ASP A 88 14.99 4.85 2.17
CA ASP A 88 14.88 4.69 3.64
C ASP A 88 14.72 6.01 4.43
N MET A 89 14.63 7.16 3.76
CA MET A 89 14.27 8.43 4.39
C MET A 89 12.75 8.62 4.38
N VAL A 90 12.19 9.01 5.53
CA VAL A 90 10.79 9.42 5.60
C VAL A 90 10.63 10.80 4.96
N ILE A 91 9.91 10.85 3.85
CA ILE A 91 9.47 12.09 3.20
C ILE A 91 8.20 12.57 3.91
N ARG A 92 8.28 13.74 4.53
CA ARG A 92 7.19 14.36 5.29
C ARG A 92 7.36 15.87 5.37
N GLY A 93 6.28 16.59 5.64
CA GLY A 93 6.32 18.05 5.83
C GLY A 93 6.89 18.75 4.60
N ASP A 94 7.80 19.70 4.81
CA ASP A 94 8.41 20.48 3.73
C ASP A 94 9.31 19.64 2.80
N LEU A 95 9.73 18.43 3.20
CA LEU A 95 10.53 17.54 2.35
C LEU A 95 9.80 17.13 1.07
N TRP A 96 8.47 17.10 1.06
CA TRP A 96 7.69 16.86 -0.15
C TRP A 96 7.99 17.91 -1.23
N GLN A 97 8.04 19.17 -0.85
CA GLN A 97 8.36 20.25 -1.77
C GLN A 97 9.87 20.34 -2.02
N GLU A 98 10.70 20.26 -0.98
CA GLU A 98 12.15 20.44 -1.10
C GLU A 98 12.84 19.33 -1.89
N LYS A 99 12.36 18.09 -1.79
CA LYS A 99 13.00 16.92 -2.40
C LYS A 99 12.27 16.42 -3.64
N LEU A 100 10.95 16.53 -3.68
CA LEU A 100 10.13 16.01 -4.77
C LEU A 100 9.40 17.10 -5.56
N GLY A 101 9.42 18.36 -5.13
CA GLY A 101 8.72 19.45 -5.82
C GLY A 101 7.19 19.35 -5.75
N ILE A 102 6.66 18.66 -4.72
CA ILE A 102 5.23 18.50 -4.47
C ILE A 102 4.80 19.50 -3.40
N SER A 103 3.97 20.48 -3.77
CA SER A 103 3.53 21.59 -2.92
C SER A 103 2.08 21.48 -2.43
N ASP A 104 1.33 20.48 -2.89
CA ASP A 104 -0.05 20.28 -2.43
C ASP A 104 -0.07 20.05 -0.91
N TYR A 105 -0.90 20.83 -0.21
CA TYR A 105 -0.88 20.93 1.25
C TYR A 105 -1.03 19.57 1.95
N TYR A 106 -1.87 18.68 1.41
CA TYR A 106 -2.15 17.38 2.02
C TYR A 106 -0.94 16.44 2.00
N PHE A 107 0.02 16.61 1.10
CA PHE A 107 1.29 15.88 1.20
C PHE A 107 2.06 16.33 2.44
N LYS A 108 2.25 17.63 2.61
CA LYS A 108 2.93 18.22 3.77
C LYS A 108 2.21 17.88 5.08
N ASP A 109 0.89 18.06 5.10
CA ASP A 109 0.10 18.08 6.33
C ASP A 109 -0.41 16.71 6.74
N ASN A 110 -0.63 15.78 5.79
CA ASN A 110 -1.34 14.53 6.05
C ASN A 110 -0.54 13.27 5.69
N LEU A 111 0.46 13.35 4.82
CA LEU A 111 1.16 12.18 4.29
C LEU A 111 2.62 12.09 4.72
N GLU A 112 3.03 10.89 5.09
CA GLU A 112 4.44 10.52 5.23
C GLU A 112 4.72 9.29 4.35
N MET A 113 5.86 9.26 3.67
CA MET A 113 6.20 8.18 2.74
C MET A 113 7.64 7.72 2.94
N ILE A 114 7.88 6.42 2.80
CA ILE A 114 9.23 5.83 2.76
C ILE A 114 9.33 4.90 1.56
N CYS A 115 10.42 5.02 0.80
CA CYS A 115 10.83 4.05 -0.21
C CYS A 115 11.86 3.11 0.42
N MET A 116 11.51 1.84 0.65
CA MET A 116 12.39 0.87 1.30
C MET A 116 13.49 0.39 0.35
N LYS A 117 14.74 0.76 0.63
CA LYS A 117 15.90 0.42 -0.22
C LYS A 117 16.18 -1.08 -0.24
N SER A 118 16.05 -1.72 0.91
CA SER A 118 16.38 -3.13 1.11
C SER A 118 15.23 -4.07 0.75
N HIS A 119 14.02 -3.56 0.52
CA HIS A 119 12.90 -4.41 0.19
C HIS A 119 13.10 -5.09 -1.17
N VAL A 120 12.76 -6.37 -1.28
CA VAL A 120 13.01 -7.19 -2.49
C VAL A 120 12.35 -6.63 -3.76
N THR A 121 11.29 -5.82 -3.60
CA THR A 121 10.53 -5.20 -4.69
C THR A 121 10.64 -3.67 -4.75
N ASN A 122 11.52 -3.05 -3.95
CA ASN A 122 11.60 -1.59 -3.77
C ASN A 122 10.26 -0.98 -3.31
N ASP A 123 9.71 -1.51 -2.23
CA ASP A 123 8.39 -1.16 -1.74
C ASP A 123 8.31 0.27 -1.22
N VAL A 124 7.14 0.88 -1.40
CA VAL A 124 6.77 2.17 -0.85
C VAL A 124 5.73 1.94 0.22
N GLU A 125 5.96 2.51 1.39
CA GLU A 125 4.96 2.57 2.46
C GLU A 125 4.50 4.01 2.61
N LEU A 126 3.20 4.19 2.82
CA LEU A 126 2.59 5.51 3.01
C LEU A 126 1.76 5.53 4.27
N PHE A 127 1.98 6.53 5.11
CA PHE A 127 1.19 6.79 6.29
C PHE A 127 0.29 8.01 6.05
N GLU A 128 -1.01 7.81 6.23
CA GLU A 128 -2.02 8.87 6.21
C GLU A 128 -2.45 9.18 7.65
N LYS A 129 -2.15 10.41 8.07
CA LYS A 129 -2.22 10.82 9.48
C LYS A 129 -3.65 11.00 9.97
N ASN A 130 -4.58 11.50 9.15
CA ASN A 130 -5.94 11.80 9.62
C ASN A 130 -6.71 10.54 10.02
N THR A 131 -6.48 9.46 9.29
CA THR A 131 -7.15 8.18 9.49
C THR A 131 -6.29 7.17 10.25
N HIS A 132 -5.05 7.55 10.62
CA HIS A 132 -4.09 6.66 11.25
C HIS A 132 -3.89 5.35 10.46
N THR A 133 -3.79 5.48 9.13
CA THR A 133 -3.75 4.35 8.19
C THR A 133 -2.36 4.22 7.58
N LEU A 134 -1.75 3.04 7.75
CA LEU A 134 -0.57 2.63 7.01
C LEU A 134 -0.99 1.88 5.75
N TYR A 135 -0.60 2.38 4.59
CA TYR A 135 -0.72 1.69 3.32
C TYR A 135 0.60 1.00 3.03
N VAL A 136 0.51 -0.31 2.80
CA VAL A 136 1.67 -1.13 2.51
C VAL A 136 1.57 -1.82 1.16
N GLY A 137 2.72 -1.98 0.51
CA GLY A 137 2.81 -2.74 -0.72
C GLY A 137 2.79 -4.24 -0.46
N ASP A 138 3.90 -4.90 -0.76
CA ASP A 138 4.11 -6.33 -0.54
C ASP A 138 4.77 -6.65 0.81
N LEU A 139 5.10 -5.63 1.60
CA LEU A 139 5.67 -5.76 2.93
C LEU A 139 4.83 -6.64 3.86
N ILE A 140 3.50 -6.52 3.79
CA ILE A 140 2.55 -7.30 4.59
C ILE A 140 1.47 -7.86 3.68
N ILE A 141 1.29 -9.17 3.77
CA ILE A 141 0.24 -9.91 3.08
C ILE A 141 -0.77 -10.38 4.12
N ASN A 142 -2.07 -10.22 3.85
CA ASN A 142 -3.16 -10.63 4.72
C ASN A 142 -4.24 -11.42 3.96
N LEU A 143 -3.83 -12.49 3.29
CA LEU A 143 -4.74 -13.35 2.52
C LEU A 143 -5.61 -14.24 3.40
N GLY A 144 -5.36 -14.31 4.72
CA GLY A 144 -6.16 -15.12 5.63
C GLY A 144 -6.09 -14.65 7.07
N ALA A 145 -7.05 -13.86 7.54
CA ALA A 145 -7.14 -13.52 8.95
C ALA A 145 -7.33 -14.79 9.83
N PRO A 146 -6.96 -14.77 11.13
CA PRO A 146 -7.41 -15.79 12.08
C PRO A 146 -8.93 -15.92 12.00
N GLY A 147 -9.41 -17.06 11.50
CA GLY A 147 -10.83 -17.30 11.23
C GLY A 147 -11.16 -17.65 9.77
N THR A 148 -10.33 -17.32 8.79
CA THR A 148 -10.52 -17.79 7.39
C THR A 148 -10.13 -19.27 7.23
N THR A 149 -9.26 -19.74 8.12
CA THR A 149 -8.94 -21.16 8.33
C THR A 149 -10.10 -21.97 8.89
N THR A 150 -11.09 -21.30 9.50
CA THR A 150 -12.31 -21.87 10.10
C THR A 150 -13.58 -21.48 9.34
N GLY A 151 -13.47 -20.64 8.29
CA GLY A 151 -14.60 -20.14 7.49
C GLY A 151 -15.45 -19.04 8.15
N GLN A 152 -14.94 -18.42 9.22
CA GLN A 152 -15.68 -17.43 10.02
C GLN A 152 -15.43 -15.97 9.62
N VAL A 153 -14.46 -15.72 8.74
CA VAL A 153 -14.11 -14.39 8.26
C VAL A 153 -14.41 -14.29 6.77
N GLU A 154 -15.09 -13.22 6.39
CA GLU A 154 -15.33 -12.88 4.99
C GLU A 154 -14.04 -12.32 4.37
N LEU A 155 -13.59 -12.93 3.27
CA LEU A 155 -12.47 -12.44 2.49
C LEU A 155 -13.01 -11.42 1.48
N GLU A 156 -12.63 -10.15 1.62
CA GLU A 156 -13.20 -9.05 0.81
C GLU A 156 -12.99 -9.29 -0.69
N GLN A 157 -11.82 -9.80 -1.06
CA GLN A 157 -11.46 -10.15 -2.45
C GLN A 157 -12.34 -11.28 -3.03
N TYR A 158 -12.91 -12.12 -2.17
CA TYR A 158 -13.73 -13.28 -2.54
C TYR A 158 -15.13 -13.21 -1.93
N SER A 159 -15.65 -11.99 -1.81
CA SER A 159 -17.00 -11.71 -1.28
C SER A 159 -18.07 -11.86 -2.36
N GLU A 160 -19.33 -11.80 -1.96
CA GLU A 160 -20.46 -11.77 -2.90
C GLU A 160 -20.43 -10.52 -3.78
N ALA A 161 -19.89 -9.41 -3.27
CA ALA A 161 -19.69 -8.18 -4.03
C ALA A 161 -18.71 -8.33 -5.20
N THR A 162 -17.80 -9.31 -5.13
CA THR A 162 -16.85 -9.64 -6.21
C THR A 162 -17.28 -10.85 -7.04
N GLY A 163 -18.52 -11.35 -6.86
CA GLY A 163 -19.12 -12.41 -7.66
C GLY A 163 -18.89 -13.83 -7.13
N TYR A 164 -18.35 -13.99 -5.92
CA TYR A 164 -18.17 -15.30 -5.28
C TYR A 164 -19.37 -15.67 -4.40
N TYR A 165 -19.52 -16.94 -4.05
CA TYR A 165 -20.57 -17.34 -3.10
C TYR A 165 -20.16 -17.03 -1.66
N LYS A 166 -21.14 -16.80 -0.78
CA LYS A 166 -20.90 -16.53 0.65
C LYS A 166 -20.04 -17.61 1.31
N GLY A 167 -18.93 -17.20 1.93
CA GLY A 167 -18.00 -18.11 2.60
C GLY A 167 -17.05 -18.85 1.64
N TYR A 168 -16.87 -18.33 0.42
CA TYR A 168 -15.87 -18.85 -0.52
C TYR A 168 -14.49 -18.95 0.14
N ASN A 169 -13.86 -20.12 0.02
CA ASN A 169 -12.52 -20.37 0.54
C ASN A 169 -11.52 -20.59 -0.61
N PRO A 170 -10.66 -19.62 -0.92
CA PRO A 170 -9.64 -19.74 -1.98
C PRO A 170 -8.45 -20.62 -1.58
N HIS A 171 -8.36 -21.06 -0.32
CA HIS A 171 -7.21 -21.78 0.24
C HIS A 171 -7.38 -23.31 0.23
N GLY A 172 -8.08 -23.85 -0.78
CA GLY A 172 -8.21 -25.29 -0.98
C GLY A 172 -7.04 -25.88 -1.79
N TRP A 173 -6.83 -27.20 -1.68
CA TRP A 173 -5.96 -27.97 -2.56
C TRP A 173 -4.52 -27.41 -2.67
N LEU A 174 -4.03 -27.13 -3.88
CA LEU A 174 -2.70 -26.55 -4.11
C LEU A 174 -2.54 -25.14 -3.52
N SER A 175 -3.64 -24.41 -3.32
CA SER A 175 -3.66 -23.10 -2.67
C SER A 175 -3.67 -23.20 -1.15
N PHE A 176 -3.72 -24.39 -0.55
CA PHE A 176 -3.74 -24.56 0.91
C PHE A 176 -2.65 -23.79 1.66
N PRO A 177 -1.40 -23.70 1.17
CA PRO A 177 -0.37 -22.92 1.87
C PRO A 177 -0.68 -21.43 2.00
N THR A 178 -1.49 -20.85 1.11
CA THR A 178 -1.73 -19.39 1.08
C THR A 178 -2.53 -18.90 2.28
N ARG A 179 -3.24 -19.79 3.01
CA ARG A 179 -3.91 -19.47 4.28
C ARG A 179 -2.98 -18.96 5.38
N TYR A 180 -1.68 -19.25 5.25
CA TYR A 180 -0.67 -18.83 6.22
C TYR A 180 -0.01 -17.51 5.81
N LEU A 181 -0.35 -16.92 4.67
CA LEU A 181 0.13 -15.60 4.23
C LEU A 181 -0.68 -14.51 4.93
N GLN A 182 -0.40 -14.34 6.23
CA GLN A 182 -1.14 -13.43 7.12
C GLN A 182 -0.29 -13.03 8.34
N PRO A 183 -0.59 -11.87 8.98
CA PRO A 183 0.33 -11.26 9.95
C PRO A 183 0.63 -12.08 11.21
N ARG A 184 -0.34 -12.88 11.67
CA ARG A 184 -0.27 -13.66 12.92
C ARG A 184 0.17 -15.11 12.67
N SER A 185 0.84 -15.39 11.56
CA SER A 185 1.36 -16.72 11.22
C SER A 185 2.88 -16.72 11.12
N ALA A 186 3.50 -17.85 11.43
CA ALA A 186 4.95 -18.02 11.28
C ALA A 186 5.41 -17.89 9.81
N VAL A 187 4.59 -18.33 8.84
CA VAL A 187 4.90 -18.21 7.41
C VAL A 187 4.82 -16.76 6.96
N GLY A 188 3.77 -16.04 7.39
CA GLY A 188 3.62 -14.62 7.09
C GLY A 188 4.76 -13.80 7.69
N SER A 189 5.10 -14.04 8.95
CA SER A 189 6.25 -13.41 9.62
C SER A 189 7.56 -13.71 8.93
N TYR A 190 7.82 -14.97 8.56
CA TYR A 190 9.02 -15.33 7.81
C TYR A 190 9.13 -14.57 6.48
N LEU A 191 8.04 -14.53 5.70
CA LEU A 191 8.04 -13.88 4.39
C LEU A 191 8.16 -12.36 4.50
N ALA A 192 7.43 -11.71 5.41
CA ALA A 192 7.53 -10.28 5.63
C ALA A 192 8.97 -9.88 6.03
N ASN A 193 9.60 -10.63 6.95
CA ASN A 193 10.99 -10.40 7.33
C ASN A 193 11.97 -10.64 6.17
N TYR A 194 11.70 -11.64 5.33
CA TYR A 194 12.50 -11.89 4.14
C TYR A 194 12.36 -10.76 3.11
N PHE A 195 11.13 -10.31 2.83
CA PHE A 195 10.87 -9.25 1.87
C PHE A 195 11.48 -7.93 2.30
N ALA A 196 11.33 -7.56 3.58
CA ALA A 196 11.97 -6.39 4.17
C ALA A 196 13.48 -6.53 4.40
N GLN A 197 14.06 -7.72 4.17
CA GLN A 197 15.46 -8.03 4.42
C GLN A 197 15.91 -7.67 5.86
N THR A 198 15.11 -8.01 6.87
CA THR A 198 15.33 -7.58 8.27
C THR A 198 16.59 -8.14 8.93
N LYS A 199 17.30 -9.05 8.26
CA LYS A 199 18.63 -9.50 8.67
C LYS A 199 19.73 -8.48 8.39
N SER A 200 19.50 -7.51 7.49
CA SER A 200 20.42 -6.39 7.29
C SER A 200 20.10 -5.24 8.25
N PRO A 201 21.09 -4.43 8.65
CA PRO A 201 20.87 -3.24 9.46
C PRO A 201 19.87 -2.27 8.82
N GLU A 202 19.96 -2.07 7.50
CA GLU A 202 19.11 -1.15 6.76
C GLU A 202 17.65 -1.62 6.74
N GLY A 203 17.40 -2.90 6.43
CA GLY A 203 16.05 -3.46 6.42
C GLY A 203 15.41 -3.42 7.80
N ALA A 204 16.16 -3.77 8.85
CA ALA A 204 15.69 -3.66 10.23
C ALA A 204 15.38 -2.22 10.63
N GLU A 205 16.18 -1.25 10.18
CA GLU A 205 15.96 0.17 10.49
C GLU A 205 14.74 0.75 9.79
N SER A 206 14.47 0.37 8.54
CA SER A 206 13.25 0.78 7.83
C SER A 206 12.01 0.26 8.55
N ILE A 207 12.03 -0.98 9.04
CA ILE A 207 10.95 -1.53 9.88
C ILE A 207 10.78 -0.75 11.18
N ARG A 208 11.88 -0.42 11.89
CA ARG A 208 11.80 0.41 13.11
C ARG A 208 11.23 1.79 12.81
N THR A 209 11.63 2.40 11.70
CA THR A 209 11.18 3.72 11.24
C THR A 209 9.68 3.71 10.96
N ILE A 210 9.18 2.76 10.17
CA ILE A 210 7.74 2.58 9.92
C ILE A 210 7.01 2.37 11.25
N CYS A 211 7.58 1.56 12.16
CA CYS A 211 7.04 1.32 13.49
C CYS A 211 7.07 2.56 14.42
N GLN A 212 7.55 3.72 14.00
CA GLN A 212 7.37 4.98 14.75
C GLN A 212 6.07 5.72 14.40
N TRP A 213 5.48 5.48 13.23
CA TRP A 213 4.24 6.14 12.81
C TRP A 213 3.03 5.71 13.64
N ASP A 214 2.12 6.63 13.94
CA ASP A 214 0.95 6.34 14.78
C ASP A 214 -0.21 5.72 13.98
N PHE A 215 -0.03 4.53 13.42
CA PHE A 215 -1.09 3.81 12.70
C PHE A 215 -1.80 2.79 13.58
N SER A 216 -3.12 2.70 13.41
CA SER A 216 -3.96 1.63 13.96
C SER A 216 -4.53 0.72 12.89
N LYS A 217 -4.62 1.21 11.65
CA LYS A 217 -5.13 0.50 10.47
C LYS A 217 -3.99 0.20 9.49
N ILE A 218 -4.03 -0.97 8.86
CA ILE A 218 -3.11 -1.31 7.75
C ILE A 218 -3.92 -1.72 6.52
N VAL A 219 -3.75 -0.99 5.42
CA VAL A 219 -4.26 -1.33 4.11
C VAL A 219 -3.16 -2.05 3.34
N VAL A 220 -3.39 -3.30 2.99
CA VAL A 220 -2.44 -4.16 2.25
C VAL A 220 -2.79 -4.21 0.77
N THR A 221 -1.81 -4.54 -0.06
CA THR A 221 -2.06 -4.79 -1.49
C THR A 221 -2.66 -6.18 -1.74
N HIS A 222 -2.38 -7.12 -0.85
CA HIS A 222 -2.84 -8.50 -0.94
C HIS A 222 -3.64 -8.94 0.29
N GLY A 223 -4.96 -9.06 0.10
CA GLY A 223 -5.88 -9.58 1.11
C GLY A 223 -6.72 -8.51 1.80
N ASN A 224 -7.20 -8.80 3.00
CA ASN A 224 -8.10 -7.92 3.72
C ASN A 224 -7.35 -6.81 4.46
N VAL A 225 -8.02 -5.67 4.65
CA VAL A 225 -7.56 -4.59 5.52
C VAL A 225 -7.46 -5.08 6.98
N ILE A 226 -6.40 -4.67 7.67
CA ILE A 226 -6.28 -4.84 9.13
C ILE A 226 -6.88 -3.60 9.79
N GLU A 227 -8.14 -3.70 10.19
CA GLU A 227 -8.94 -2.55 10.65
C GLU A 227 -8.53 -1.99 12.01
N LYS A 228 -7.99 -2.84 12.90
CA LYS A 228 -7.62 -2.51 14.28
C LYS A 228 -6.36 -3.24 14.68
N GLU A 229 -5.70 -2.75 15.74
CA GLU A 229 -4.48 -3.34 16.30
C GLU A 229 -3.32 -3.47 15.29
N GLY A 230 -3.34 -2.67 14.20
CA GLY A 230 -2.33 -2.75 13.15
C GLY A 230 -0.91 -2.63 13.70
N LYS A 231 -0.70 -1.78 14.71
CA LYS A 231 0.59 -1.64 15.38
C LYS A 231 1.08 -2.92 16.06
N ASP A 232 0.18 -3.62 16.75
CA ASP A 232 0.52 -4.84 17.47
C ASP A 232 0.78 -5.99 16.48
N ASP A 233 0.00 -6.06 15.41
CA ASP A 233 0.21 -7.03 14.34
C ASP A 233 1.53 -6.76 13.61
N PHE A 234 1.87 -5.50 13.35
CA PHE A 234 3.17 -5.11 12.78
C PHE A 234 4.33 -5.53 13.69
N LYS A 235 4.24 -5.24 15.00
CA LYS A 235 5.27 -5.62 15.97
C LYS A 235 5.43 -7.12 16.11
N LYS A 236 4.34 -7.88 16.13
CA LYS A 236 4.37 -9.36 16.15
C LYS A 236 5.02 -9.90 14.88
N LEU A 237 4.62 -9.37 13.72
CA LEU A 237 5.11 -9.79 12.41
C LEU A 237 6.64 -9.64 12.32
N PHE A 238 7.18 -8.51 12.80
CA PHE A 238 8.61 -8.19 12.77
C PHE A 238 9.26 -8.30 14.15
N SER A 239 8.81 -9.23 14.99
CA SER A 239 9.28 -9.35 16.39
C SER A 239 10.81 -9.43 16.51
N SER A 240 11.51 -10.10 15.58
CA SER A 240 12.97 -10.19 15.56
C SER A 240 13.71 -8.86 15.36
N VAL A 241 13.02 -7.81 14.94
CA VAL A 241 13.57 -6.45 14.79
C VAL A 241 13.50 -5.66 16.10
N PHE A 242 12.59 -6.03 16.99
CA PHE A 242 12.29 -5.32 18.25
C PHE A 242 12.79 -6.03 19.51
N THR A 243 13.34 -7.24 19.35
CA THR A 243 14.07 -7.98 20.38
C THR A 243 15.53 -7.55 20.42
#